data_AF-A0AA43D3K1-F1
#
_entry.id   AF-A0AA43D3K1-F1
#
_cell.length_a   1.000
_cell.length_b   1.000
_cell.length_c   1.000
_cell.angle_alpha   90.00
_cell.angle_beta   90.00
_cell.angle_gamma   90.00
#
_symmetry.space_group_name_H-M   'P 1'
#
loop_
_entity.id
_entity.type
_entity.pdbx_description
1 polymer ?
#
loop_
_entity_poly.entity_id
_entity_poly.type
_entity_poly.pdbx_seq_one_letter_code
_entity_poly.pdbx_strand_id
1 'polypeptide(L)'
;NRKPVSKDNYLLTQEHRTSEQIEHALTAYGHSRDDATVKWVEFLYGPLGLGAVFPPDEPTEVTARAGAIADVEEARRQVAPLLHDGGFPEALARILIGTITARGSVERRSGHIGKLVRSYIKEHRKQVAPLIGAEPIDWPAVIKAQARIMMLEPQQAVDAIPSLIPRQAQRELAVVIAAKVLMLEPELGDPDSKSARRVYEFLGVDFNAAAEKLRAATARSTRPRTGRAA
;
A
#
# COMPACT_ATOMS: atom_id res chain seq x y z
N ASN A 1 -74.47 -51.31 -12.41
CA ASN A 1 -74.94 -50.21 -13.28
C ASN A 1 -74.75 -48.85 -12.63
N ARG A 2 -73.56 -48.23 -12.75
CA ARG A 2 -73.39 -46.79 -12.51
C ARG A 2 -73.63 -46.07 -13.83
N LYS A 3 -74.68 -45.26 -13.93
CA LYS A 3 -74.90 -44.39 -15.11
C LYS A 3 -74.10 -43.10 -14.90
N PRO A 4 -73.33 -42.62 -15.89
CA PRO A 4 -72.64 -41.34 -15.77
C PRO A 4 -73.67 -40.21 -15.64
N VAL A 5 -73.43 -39.32 -14.68
CA VAL A 5 -74.27 -38.14 -14.44
C VAL A 5 -74.02 -37.11 -15.54
N SER A 6 -75.08 -36.42 -15.98
CA SER A 6 -75.00 -35.39 -17.02
C SER A 6 -74.07 -34.24 -16.60
N LYS A 7 -73.32 -33.69 -17.56
CA LYS A 7 -72.35 -32.60 -17.34
C LYS A 7 -73.01 -31.28 -16.87
N ASP A 8 -74.30 -31.10 -17.09
CA ASP A 8 -75.10 -29.93 -16.67
C ASP A 8 -75.85 -30.14 -15.35
N ASN A 9 -75.36 -31.00 -14.45
CA ASN A 9 -75.99 -31.20 -13.15
C ASN A 9 -75.66 -30.04 -12.19
N TYR A 10 -76.66 -29.22 -11.89
CA TYR A 10 -76.57 -28.09 -10.97
C TYR A 10 -76.05 -28.49 -9.57
N LEU A 11 -76.43 -29.67 -9.06
CA LEU A 11 -75.98 -30.15 -7.75
C LEU A 11 -74.48 -30.48 -7.72
N LEU A 12 -73.96 -31.06 -8.81
CA LEU A 12 -72.54 -31.36 -8.95
C LEU A 12 -71.70 -30.07 -8.99
N THR A 13 -72.22 -29.02 -9.64
CA THR A 13 -71.58 -27.70 -9.68
C THR A 13 -71.55 -27.05 -8.29
N GLN A 14 -72.62 -27.20 -7.50
CA GLN A 14 -72.66 -26.70 -6.12
C GLN A 14 -71.71 -27.48 -5.20
N GLU A 15 -71.58 -28.79 -5.40
CA GLU A 15 -70.61 -29.64 -4.68
C GLU A 15 -69.17 -29.22 -4.98
N HIS A 16 -68.83 -29.00 -6.26
CA HIS A 16 -67.52 -28.51 -6.66
C HIS A 16 -67.21 -27.14 -6.05
N ARG A 17 -68.15 -26.18 -6.12
CA ARG A 17 -67.96 -24.85 -5.51
C ARG A 17 -67.78 -24.91 -4.00
N THR A 18 -68.53 -25.78 -3.32
CA THR A 18 -68.39 -25.97 -1.87
C THR A 18 -67.04 -26.60 -1.53
N SER A 19 -66.59 -27.56 -2.35
CA SER A 19 -65.28 -28.20 -2.18
C SER A 19 -64.13 -27.21 -2.38
N GLU A 20 -64.20 -26.38 -3.43
CA GLU A 20 -63.23 -25.30 -3.69
C GLU A 20 -63.20 -24.29 -2.54
N GLN A 21 -64.36 -23.91 -1.99
CA GLN A 21 -64.44 -23.01 -0.83
C GLN A 21 -63.78 -23.60 0.42
N ILE A 22 -63.98 -24.90 0.69
CA ILE A 22 -63.35 -25.60 1.81
C ILE A 22 -61.84 -25.68 1.61
N GLU A 23 -61.38 -26.02 0.40
CA GLU A 23 -59.96 -26.08 0.05
C GLU A 23 -59.28 -24.71 0.23
N HIS A 24 -59.91 -23.64 -0.24
CA HIS A 24 -59.43 -22.28 -0.05
C HIS A 24 -59.39 -21.86 1.42
N ALA A 25 -60.42 -22.20 2.21
CA ALA A 25 -60.46 -21.90 3.64
C ALA A 25 -59.35 -22.63 4.40
N LEU A 26 -59.11 -23.91 4.10
CA LEU A 26 -58.06 -24.71 4.73
C LEU A 26 -56.66 -24.21 4.34
N THR A 27 -56.47 -23.82 3.08
CA THR A 27 -55.21 -23.25 2.59
C THR A 27 -54.93 -21.90 3.27
N ALA A 28 -55.94 -21.03 3.35
CA ALA A 28 -55.81 -19.73 4.02
C ALA A 28 -55.50 -19.88 5.51
N TYR A 29 -56.13 -20.85 6.19
CA TYR A 29 -55.81 -21.17 7.58
C TYR A 29 -54.37 -21.66 7.73
N GLY A 30 -53.90 -22.53 6.82
CA GLY A 30 -52.52 -23.01 6.78
C GLY A 30 -51.53 -21.85 6.70
N HIS A 31 -51.69 -20.95 5.74
CA HIS A 31 -50.84 -19.76 5.60
C HIS A 31 -50.88 -18.86 6.84
N SER A 32 -52.08 -18.59 7.39
CA SER A 32 -52.21 -17.76 8.59
C SER A 32 -51.50 -18.36 9.80
N ARG A 33 -51.55 -19.68 9.96
CA ARG A 33 -50.87 -20.36 11.07
C ARG A 33 -49.35 -20.31 10.90
N ASP A 34 -48.87 -20.54 9.69
CA ASP A 34 -47.44 -20.55 9.40
C ASP A 34 -46.85 -19.14 9.56
N ASP A 35 -47.54 -18.10 9.05
CA ASP A 35 -47.19 -16.70 9.27
C ASP A 35 -47.19 -16.31 10.75
N ALA A 36 -48.18 -16.77 11.51
CA ALA A 36 -48.25 -16.53 12.95
C ALA A 36 -47.06 -17.20 13.67
N THR A 37 -46.68 -18.40 13.26
CA THR A 37 -45.54 -19.14 13.82
C THR A 37 -44.23 -18.43 13.54
N VAL A 38 -44.00 -18.00 12.29
CA VAL A 38 -42.81 -17.23 11.91
C VAL A 38 -42.71 -15.94 12.73
N LYS A 39 -43.80 -15.16 12.80
CA LYS A 39 -43.84 -13.93 13.59
C LYS A 39 -43.57 -14.18 15.07
N TRP A 40 -44.04 -15.29 15.63
CA TRP A 40 -43.79 -15.63 17.02
C TRP A 40 -42.33 -15.97 17.29
N VAL A 41 -41.70 -16.73 16.38
CA VAL A 41 -40.27 -17.07 16.45
C VAL A 41 -39.42 -15.81 16.26
N GLU A 42 -39.72 -14.98 15.27
CA GLU A 42 -39.02 -13.70 15.05
C GLU A 42 -39.20 -12.74 16.22
N PHE A 43 -40.37 -12.72 16.86
CA PHE A 43 -40.57 -11.92 18.07
C PHE A 43 -39.74 -12.44 19.24
N LEU A 44 -39.73 -13.76 19.47
CA LEU A 44 -39.04 -14.36 20.62
C LEU A 44 -37.52 -14.36 20.45
N TYR A 45 -37.01 -14.67 19.25
CA TYR A 45 -35.58 -14.84 18.98
C TYR A 45 -34.96 -13.70 18.17
N GLY A 46 -35.76 -12.80 17.62
CA GLY A 46 -35.26 -11.66 16.86
C GLY A 46 -34.79 -10.49 17.76
N PRO A 47 -34.54 -9.33 17.14
CA PRO A 47 -33.91 -8.19 17.81
C PRO A 47 -34.70 -7.64 19.00
N LEU A 48 -36.03 -7.83 19.01
CA LEU A 48 -36.91 -7.35 20.08
C LEU A 48 -37.12 -8.36 21.22
N GLY A 49 -36.70 -9.61 21.03
CA GLY A 49 -36.82 -10.69 22.02
C GLY A 49 -35.48 -11.00 22.69
N LEU A 50 -35.01 -12.23 22.54
CA LEU A 50 -33.71 -12.65 23.04
C LEU A 50 -32.55 -11.85 22.42
N GLY A 51 -32.71 -11.33 21.20
CA GLY A 51 -31.74 -10.42 20.59
C GLY A 51 -31.62 -9.07 21.30
N ALA A 52 -32.56 -8.66 22.16
CA ALA A 52 -32.43 -7.46 22.99
C ALA A 52 -31.57 -7.70 24.23
N VAL A 53 -31.58 -8.94 24.75
CA VAL A 53 -30.79 -9.36 25.92
C VAL A 53 -29.39 -9.82 25.50
N PHE A 54 -29.31 -10.49 24.34
CA PHE A 54 -28.09 -10.94 23.69
C PHE A 54 -28.03 -10.29 22.31
N PRO A 55 -27.68 -8.98 22.23
CA PRO A 55 -27.50 -8.33 20.95
C PRO A 55 -26.55 -9.16 20.09
N PRO A 56 -26.88 -9.42 18.82
CA PRO A 56 -25.93 -10.04 17.92
C PRO A 56 -24.68 -9.15 17.90
N ASP A 57 -23.50 -9.76 18.07
CA ASP A 57 -22.24 -9.03 18.05
C ASP A 57 -22.20 -8.12 16.81
N GLU A 58 -21.74 -6.87 16.99
CA GLU A 58 -21.45 -6.01 15.85
C GLU A 58 -20.60 -6.82 14.85
N PRO A 59 -20.88 -6.73 13.54
CA PRO A 59 -20.12 -7.50 12.56
C PRO A 59 -18.63 -7.27 12.82
N THR A 60 -17.89 -8.34 13.14
CA THR A 60 -16.48 -8.28 13.55
C THR A 60 -15.63 -7.49 12.53
N GLU A 61 -16.08 -7.44 11.28
CA GLU A 61 -15.49 -6.65 10.20
C GLU A 61 -15.53 -5.13 10.44
N VAL A 62 -16.60 -4.59 11.02
CA VAL A 62 -16.78 -3.14 11.26
C VAL A 62 -15.88 -2.69 12.41
N THR A 63 -15.84 -3.45 13.51
CA THR A 63 -14.98 -3.17 14.66
C THR A 63 -13.50 -3.38 14.31
N ALA A 64 -13.17 -4.45 13.57
CA ALA A 64 -11.80 -4.67 13.08
C ALA A 64 -11.33 -3.57 12.11
N ARG A 65 -12.22 -3.07 11.25
CA ARG A 65 -11.90 -1.98 10.32
C ARG A 65 -11.69 -0.66 11.06
N ALA A 66 -12.51 -0.36 12.07
CA ALA A 66 -12.36 0.83 12.90
C ALA A 66 -11.02 0.80 13.68
N GLY A 67 -10.67 -0.35 14.26
CA GLY A 67 -9.37 -0.56 14.91
C GLY A 67 -8.20 -0.40 13.94
N ALA A 68 -8.26 -1.02 12.76
CA ALA A 68 -7.20 -0.91 11.76
C ALA A 68 -6.98 0.53 11.27
N ILE A 69 -8.05 1.33 11.13
CA ILE A 69 -7.93 2.76 10.79
C ILE A 69 -7.24 3.52 11.93
N ALA A 70 -7.65 3.29 13.18
CA ALA A 70 -7.03 3.93 14.33
C ALA A 70 -5.53 3.60 14.46
N ASP A 71 -5.16 2.34 14.24
CA ASP A 71 -3.77 1.87 14.27
C ASP A 71 -2.91 2.53 13.18
N VAL A 72 -3.46 2.69 11.96
CA VAL A 72 -2.77 3.39 10.87
C VAL A 72 -2.59 4.86 11.19
N GLU A 73 -3.59 5.52 11.74
CA GLU A 73 -3.52 6.94 12.14
C GLU A 73 -2.55 7.16 13.32
N GLU A 74 -2.47 6.24 14.26
CA GLU A 74 -1.43 6.26 15.29
C GLU A 74 -0.03 6.09 14.68
N ALA A 75 0.13 5.12 13.78
CA ALA A 75 1.40 4.89 13.10
C ALA A 75 1.84 6.11 12.26
N ARG A 76 0.90 6.81 11.61
CA ARG A 76 1.15 8.09 10.91
C ARG A 76 1.65 9.15 11.87
N ARG A 77 1.00 9.33 13.03
CA ARG A 77 1.42 10.30 14.06
C ARG A 77 2.83 10.02 14.58
N GLN A 78 3.21 8.75 14.70
CA GLN A 78 4.57 8.36 15.10
C GLN A 78 5.62 8.66 14.03
N VAL A 79 5.25 8.59 12.74
CA VAL A 79 6.16 8.82 11.61
C VAL A 79 6.29 10.30 11.23
N ALA A 80 5.23 11.10 11.43
CA ALA A 80 5.21 12.51 11.10
C ALA A 80 6.47 13.31 11.52
N PRO A 81 6.97 13.22 12.77
CA PRO A 81 8.19 13.95 13.15
C PRO A 81 9.44 13.47 12.41
N LEU A 82 9.48 12.20 11.99
CA LEU A 82 10.61 11.58 11.30
C LEU A 82 10.69 11.92 9.80
N LEU A 83 9.72 12.66 9.26
CA LEU A 83 9.66 13.00 7.84
C LEU A 83 10.84 13.90 7.43
N HIS A 84 11.19 14.89 8.25
CA HIS A 84 12.29 15.81 7.93
C HIS A 84 13.59 15.48 8.67
N ASP A 85 13.57 14.49 9.56
CA ASP A 85 14.74 14.06 10.31
C ASP A 85 15.60 13.07 9.51
N GLY A 86 16.92 13.20 9.70
CA GLY A 86 17.92 12.36 9.06
C GLY A 86 18.81 13.15 8.10
N GLY A 87 19.37 12.46 7.11
CA GLY A 87 20.25 13.07 6.12
C GLY A 87 20.36 12.21 4.86
N PHE A 88 21.59 12.07 4.37
CA PHE A 88 21.85 11.37 3.12
C PHE A 88 21.32 9.92 3.08
N PRO A 89 21.50 9.07 4.12
CA PRO A 89 21.03 7.69 4.07
C PRO A 89 19.51 7.58 3.92
N GLU A 90 18.77 8.41 4.63
CA GLU A 90 17.31 8.46 4.62
C GLU A 90 16.81 8.97 3.27
N ALA A 91 17.41 10.03 2.75
CA ALA A 91 17.08 10.57 1.42
C ALA A 91 17.32 9.54 0.31
N LEU A 92 18.48 8.88 0.31
CA LEU A 92 18.80 7.85 -0.69
C LEU A 92 17.82 6.68 -0.60
N ALA A 93 17.48 6.22 0.60
CA ALA A 93 16.51 5.15 0.79
C ALA A 93 15.13 5.52 0.22
N ARG A 94 14.66 6.75 0.47
CA ARG A 94 13.37 7.23 -0.08
C ARG A 94 13.39 7.36 -1.59
N ILE A 95 14.47 7.84 -2.19
CA ILE A 95 14.64 7.86 -3.66
C ILE A 95 14.54 6.44 -4.23
N LEU A 96 15.28 5.49 -3.64
CA LEU A 96 15.28 4.09 -4.09
C LEU A 96 13.88 3.46 -3.99
N ILE A 97 13.26 3.56 -2.83
CA ILE A 97 11.93 2.98 -2.57
C ILE A 97 10.88 3.65 -3.45
N GLY A 98 10.84 4.97 -3.51
CA GLY A 98 9.88 5.71 -4.35
C GLY A 98 10.01 5.34 -5.83
N THR A 99 11.24 5.19 -6.32
CA THR A 99 11.48 4.78 -7.71
C THR A 99 11.01 3.34 -7.97
N ILE A 100 11.27 2.42 -7.05
CA ILE A 100 10.83 1.02 -7.14
C ILE A 100 9.30 0.92 -7.13
N THR A 101 8.65 1.63 -6.21
CA THR A 101 7.19 1.67 -6.09
C THR A 101 6.55 2.30 -7.32
N ALA A 102 7.11 3.39 -7.85
CA ALA A 102 6.60 4.04 -9.07
C ALA A 102 6.68 3.14 -10.32
N ARG A 103 7.64 2.20 -10.36
CA ARG A 103 7.77 1.20 -11.44
C ARG A 103 6.89 -0.04 -11.24
N GLY A 104 6.09 -0.09 -10.18
CA GLY A 104 5.19 -1.21 -9.88
C GLY A 104 5.89 -2.46 -9.32
N SER A 105 7.17 -2.37 -8.93
CA SER A 105 7.85 -3.48 -8.27
C SER A 105 7.55 -3.45 -6.78
N VAL A 106 6.80 -4.43 -6.28
CA VAL A 106 6.56 -4.61 -4.85
C VAL A 106 7.66 -5.50 -4.28
N GLU A 107 8.81 -4.90 -3.94
CA GLU A 107 9.88 -5.65 -3.31
C GLU A 107 9.50 -5.95 -1.85
N ARG A 108 8.89 -7.11 -1.60
CA ARG A 108 8.65 -7.61 -0.22
C ARG A 108 9.96 -7.83 0.56
N ARG A 109 11.13 -7.75 -0.10
CA ARG A 109 12.48 -7.88 0.49
C ARG A 109 13.32 -6.60 0.35
N SER A 110 12.88 -5.54 1.01
CA SER A 110 13.65 -4.29 1.22
C SER A 110 15.13 -4.50 1.64
N GLY A 111 15.44 -5.64 2.27
CA GLY A 111 16.81 -6.03 2.63
C GLY A 111 17.77 -6.32 1.48
N HIS A 112 17.31 -6.68 0.28
CA HIS A 112 18.23 -6.92 -0.85
C HIS A 112 18.84 -5.61 -1.37
N ILE A 113 18.01 -4.58 -1.54
CA ILE A 113 18.44 -3.24 -1.96
C ILE A 113 19.47 -2.68 -0.97
N GLY A 114 19.25 -2.86 0.34
CA GLY A 114 20.22 -2.43 1.34
C GLY A 114 21.57 -3.14 1.26
N LYS A 115 21.60 -4.39 0.78
CA LYS A 115 22.87 -5.09 0.49
C LYS A 115 23.55 -4.51 -0.75
N LEU A 116 22.80 -4.19 -1.80
CA LEU A 116 23.34 -3.57 -3.03
C LEU A 116 23.92 -2.17 -2.77
N VAL A 117 23.22 -1.35 -2.01
CA VAL A 117 23.71 -0.02 -1.60
C VAL A 117 24.98 -0.16 -0.76
N ARG A 118 24.98 -1.10 0.20
CA ARG A 118 26.17 -1.38 1.03
C ARG A 118 27.36 -1.81 0.17
N SER A 119 27.18 -2.72 -0.79
CA SER A 119 28.27 -3.18 -1.66
C SER A 119 28.81 -2.04 -2.50
N TYR A 120 27.94 -1.24 -3.11
CA TYR A 120 28.32 -0.08 -3.91
C TYR A 120 29.15 0.93 -3.10
N ILE A 121 28.68 1.30 -1.92
CA ILE A 121 29.37 2.29 -1.06
C ILE A 121 30.68 1.74 -0.52
N LYS A 122 30.76 0.43 -0.23
CA LYS A 122 32.00 -0.20 0.18
C LYS A 122 33.06 -0.12 -0.93
N GLU A 123 32.67 -0.40 -2.16
CA GLU A 123 33.54 -0.32 -3.32
C GLU A 123 34.01 1.12 -3.60
N HIS A 124 33.13 2.10 -3.40
CA HIS A 124 33.39 3.51 -3.74
C HIS A 124 33.66 4.39 -2.52
N ARG A 125 34.07 3.79 -1.38
CA ARG A 125 34.16 4.48 -0.07
C ARG A 125 34.93 5.80 -0.11
N LYS A 126 36.03 5.87 -0.87
CA LYS A 126 36.87 7.08 -0.98
C LYS A 126 36.12 8.29 -1.57
N GLN A 127 35.18 8.04 -2.48
CA GLN A 127 34.40 9.08 -3.16
C GLN A 127 33.20 9.50 -2.31
N VAL A 128 32.57 8.52 -1.65
CA VAL A 128 31.31 8.71 -0.94
C VAL A 128 31.55 9.28 0.46
N ALA A 129 32.60 8.83 1.17
CA ALA A 129 32.85 9.17 2.57
C ALA A 129 32.86 10.69 2.89
N PRO A 130 33.42 11.58 2.05
CA PRO A 130 33.38 13.02 2.31
C PRO A 130 31.96 13.62 2.33
N LEU A 131 30.99 12.96 1.67
CA LEU A 131 29.63 13.45 1.49
C LEU A 131 28.61 12.82 2.44
N ILE A 132 28.93 11.65 3.02
CA ILE A 132 28.03 10.87 3.88
C ILE A 132 28.52 10.71 5.33
N GLY A 133 29.76 11.10 5.62
CA GLY A 133 30.37 10.94 6.95
C GLY A 133 31.13 9.62 7.13
N ALA A 134 31.91 9.58 8.22
CA ALA A 134 32.88 8.52 8.50
C ALA A 134 32.28 7.25 9.12
N GLU A 135 31.06 7.31 9.66
CA GLU A 135 30.48 6.17 10.39
C GLU A 135 29.97 5.04 9.49
N PRO A 136 30.00 3.78 9.97
CA PRO A 136 29.35 2.67 9.30
C PRO A 136 27.83 2.81 9.35
N ILE A 137 27.20 2.91 8.18
CA ILE A 137 25.73 3.00 8.07
C ILE A 137 25.15 1.59 7.90
N ASP A 138 24.14 1.25 8.70
CA ASP A 138 23.38 0.01 8.54
C ASP A 138 22.27 0.14 7.48
N TRP A 139 22.68 0.10 6.21
CA TRP A 139 21.78 0.31 5.06
C TRP A 139 20.51 -0.54 5.04
N PRO A 140 20.54 -1.86 5.32
CA PRO A 140 19.31 -2.66 5.45
C PRO A 140 18.35 -2.14 6.51
N ALA A 141 18.84 -1.70 7.68
CA ALA A 141 17.98 -1.14 8.73
C ALA A 141 17.39 0.21 8.31
N VAL A 142 18.20 1.10 7.73
CA VAL A 142 17.74 2.40 7.22
C VAL A 142 16.65 2.21 6.16
N ILE A 143 16.89 1.35 5.16
CA ILE A 143 15.91 1.09 4.10
C ILE A 143 14.63 0.47 4.66
N LYS A 144 14.73 -0.44 5.64
CA LYS A 144 13.56 -1.01 6.31
C LYS A 144 12.75 0.06 7.05
N ALA A 145 13.42 0.97 7.77
CA ALA A 145 12.76 2.07 8.48
C ALA A 145 12.08 3.04 7.50
N GLN A 146 12.79 3.46 6.45
CA GLN A 146 12.25 4.38 5.44
C GLN A 146 11.15 3.73 4.60
N ALA A 147 11.16 2.42 4.39
CA ALA A 147 10.05 1.70 3.76
C ALA A 147 8.77 1.82 4.58
N ARG A 148 8.84 1.77 5.91
CA ARG A 148 7.68 1.99 6.79
C ARG A 148 7.12 3.41 6.62
N ILE A 149 7.99 4.40 6.57
CA ILE A 149 7.61 5.80 6.37
C ILE A 149 6.94 5.98 5.01
N MET A 150 7.54 5.46 3.95
CA MET A 150 7.01 5.52 2.58
C MET A 150 5.67 4.77 2.41
N MET A 151 5.40 3.73 3.21
CA MET A 151 4.09 3.05 3.19
C MET A 151 2.98 3.88 3.83
N LEU A 152 3.30 4.67 4.86
CA LEU A 152 2.31 5.45 5.62
C LEU A 152 2.08 6.85 5.02
N GLU A 153 3.17 7.51 4.60
CA GLU A 153 3.22 8.90 4.12
C GLU A 153 4.10 9.04 2.86
N PRO A 154 3.77 8.37 1.74
CA PRO A 154 4.64 8.33 0.55
C PRO A 154 4.94 9.71 -0.04
N GLN A 155 3.91 10.55 -0.15
CA GLN A 155 4.05 11.86 -0.78
C GLN A 155 4.91 12.80 0.07
N GLN A 156 4.59 12.93 1.36
CA GLN A 156 5.35 13.79 2.28
C GLN A 156 6.79 13.32 2.44
N ALA A 157 7.03 12.01 2.44
CA ALA A 157 8.37 11.45 2.55
C ALA A 157 9.23 11.80 1.32
N VAL A 158 8.65 11.74 0.12
CA VAL A 158 9.31 12.19 -1.12
C VAL A 158 9.57 13.69 -1.05
N ASP A 159 8.56 14.49 -0.73
CA ASP A 159 8.66 15.96 -0.69
C ASP A 159 9.70 16.48 0.31
N ALA A 160 10.02 15.70 1.34
CA ALA A 160 11.08 16.00 2.31
C ALA A 160 12.51 15.67 1.81
N ILE A 161 12.69 14.96 0.69
CA ILE A 161 14.04 14.61 0.19
C ILE A 161 14.93 15.86 0.01
N PRO A 162 14.49 16.97 -0.62
CA PRO A 162 15.30 18.17 -0.76
C PRO A 162 15.81 18.75 0.57
N SER A 163 15.04 18.64 1.66
CA SER A 163 15.47 19.14 2.98
C SER A 163 16.48 18.22 3.66
N LEU A 164 16.41 16.91 3.41
CA LEU A 164 17.36 15.92 3.96
C LEU A 164 18.76 16.01 3.32
N ILE A 165 18.83 16.41 2.04
CA ILE A 165 20.07 16.55 1.28
C ILE A 165 20.16 17.96 0.67
N PRO A 166 20.40 19.00 1.49
CA PRO A 166 20.38 20.39 1.03
C PRO A 166 21.57 20.73 0.12
N ARG A 167 22.69 19.99 0.22
CA ARG A 167 23.89 20.24 -0.58
C ARG A 167 23.74 19.60 -1.97
N GLN A 168 24.02 20.38 -3.01
CA GLN A 168 23.96 19.90 -4.41
C GLN A 168 24.79 18.63 -4.63
N ALA A 169 26.00 18.57 -4.08
CA ALA A 169 26.87 17.39 -4.20
C ALA A 169 26.25 16.11 -3.60
N GLN A 170 25.43 16.24 -2.56
CA GLN A 170 24.71 15.10 -1.97
C GLN A 170 23.53 14.67 -2.86
N ARG A 171 22.83 15.61 -3.50
CA ARG A 171 21.77 15.31 -4.47
C ARG A 171 22.30 14.59 -5.69
N GLU A 172 23.37 15.13 -6.29
CA GLU A 172 24.07 14.53 -7.43
C GLU A 172 24.53 13.10 -7.10
N LEU A 173 25.16 12.92 -5.93
CA LEU A 173 25.58 11.60 -5.48
C LEU A 173 24.40 10.65 -5.29
N ALA A 174 23.34 11.07 -4.60
CA ALA A 174 22.18 10.20 -4.33
C ALA A 174 21.52 9.70 -5.62
N VAL A 175 21.35 10.59 -6.61
CA VAL A 175 20.81 10.24 -7.92
C VAL A 175 21.71 9.26 -8.66
N VAL A 176 23.03 9.47 -8.65
CA VAL A 176 23.96 8.55 -9.33
C VAL A 176 23.99 7.17 -8.66
N ILE A 177 23.94 7.10 -7.32
CA ILE A 177 23.85 5.82 -6.62
C ILE A 177 22.52 5.13 -6.95
N ALA A 178 21.40 5.87 -6.88
CA ALA A 178 20.09 5.31 -7.19
C ALA A 178 20.02 4.78 -8.62
N ALA A 179 20.58 5.53 -9.57
CA ALA A 179 20.66 5.11 -10.97
C ALA A 179 21.42 3.79 -11.10
N LYS A 180 22.58 3.68 -10.47
CA LYS A 180 23.44 2.47 -10.54
C LYS A 180 22.83 1.26 -9.86
N VAL A 181 22.23 1.45 -8.69
CA VAL A 181 21.62 0.35 -7.92
C VAL A 181 20.37 -0.17 -8.62
N LEU A 182 19.62 0.69 -9.31
CA LEU A 182 18.36 0.35 -10.00
C LEU A 182 18.51 0.16 -11.51
N MET A 183 19.75 0.23 -12.03
CA MET A 183 20.08 0.13 -13.46
C MET A 183 19.28 1.11 -14.34
N LEU A 184 19.19 2.36 -13.91
CA LEU A 184 18.44 3.44 -14.58
C LEU A 184 19.33 4.36 -15.41
N GLU A 185 20.63 4.07 -15.53
CA GLU A 185 21.55 4.93 -16.29
C GLU A 185 21.11 5.18 -17.74
N PRO A 186 20.56 4.21 -18.50
CA PRO A 186 20.08 4.48 -19.85
C PRO A 186 18.91 5.47 -19.88
N GLU A 187 17.98 5.36 -18.93
CA GLU A 187 16.81 6.25 -18.85
C GLU A 187 17.22 7.65 -18.37
N LEU A 188 18.03 7.74 -17.31
CA LEU A 188 18.44 9.02 -16.75
C LEU A 188 19.53 9.73 -17.59
N GLY A 189 20.25 8.97 -18.42
CA GLY A 189 21.23 9.51 -19.36
C GLY A 189 20.61 10.15 -20.60
N ASP A 190 19.35 9.85 -20.91
CA ASP A 190 18.59 10.50 -21.98
C ASP A 190 17.88 11.76 -21.44
N PRO A 191 18.30 12.98 -21.85
CA PRO A 191 17.68 14.23 -21.39
C PRO A 191 16.19 14.35 -21.77
N ASP A 192 15.75 13.63 -22.80
CA ASP A 192 14.35 13.64 -23.24
C ASP A 192 13.47 12.66 -22.48
N SER A 193 14.06 11.82 -21.64
CA SER A 193 13.30 10.88 -20.82
C SER A 193 12.48 11.61 -19.76
N LYS A 194 11.26 11.10 -19.51
CA LYS A 194 10.38 11.61 -18.45
C LYS A 194 11.04 11.50 -17.07
N SER A 195 11.81 10.44 -16.83
CA SER A 195 12.52 10.19 -15.59
C SER A 195 13.61 11.24 -15.35
N ALA A 196 14.41 11.56 -16.37
CA ALA A 196 15.46 12.58 -16.29
C ALA A 196 14.88 13.97 -15.99
N ARG A 197 13.82 14.37 -16.71
CA ARG A 197 13.13 15.65 -16.48
C ARG A 197 12.58 15.75 -15.07
N ARG A 198 11.93 14.70 -14.57
CA ARG A 198 11.37 14.69 -13.21
C ARG A 198 12.45 14.77 -12.13
N VAL A 199 13.58 14.08 -12.31
CA VAL A 199 14.72 14.19 -11.38
C VAL A 199 15.32 15.60 -11.41
N TYR A 200 15.44 16.20 -12.59
CA TYR A 200 15.92 17.57 -12.73
C TYR A 200 14.98 18.57 -12.05
N GLU A 201 13.68 18.51 -12.33
CA GLU A 201 12.67 19.39 -11.71
C GLU A 201 12.63 19.25 -10.18
N PHE A 202 12.73 18.02 -9.67
CA PHE A 202 12.56 17.75 -8.25
C PHE A 202 13.83 17.99 -7.43
N LEU A 203 14.99 17.56 -7.93
CA LEU A 203 16.26 17.61 -7.19
C LEU A 203 17.25 18.65 -7.73
N GLY A 204 17.00 19.22 -8.91
CA GLY A 204 17.94 20.11 -9.59
C GLY A 204 19.17 19.38 -10.11
N VAL A 205 19.05 18.09 -10.44
CA VAL A 205 20.18 17.23 -10.82
C VAL A 205 20.08 16.82 -12.28
N ASP A 206 21.10 17.21 -13.07
CA ASP A 206 21.40 16.61 -14.36
C ASP A 206 22.28 15.36 -14.13
N PHE A 207 21.78 14.19 -14.52
CA PHE A 207 22.45 12.92 -14.29
C PHE A 207 23.79 12.81 -15.04
N ASN A 208 23.87 13.26 -16.29
CA ASN A 208 25.09 13.18 -17.09
C ASN A 208 26.19 14.05 -16.50
N ALA A 209 25.85 15.29 -16.12
CA ALA A 209 26.79 16.19 -15.46
C ALA A 209 27.24 15.64 -14.09
N ALA A 210 26.33 15.07 -13.31
CA ALA A 210 26.64 14.45 -12.02
C ALA A 210 27.56 13.22 -12.16
N ALA A 211 27.28 12.34 -13.13
CA ALA A 211 28.07 11.14 -13.39
C ALA A 211 29.50 11.50 -13.83
N GLU A 212 29.67 12.50 -14.70
CA GLU A 212 30.98 12.97 -15.14
C GLU A 212 31.79 13.58 -13.99
N LYS A 213 31.17 14.40 -13.13
CA LYS A 213 31.84 14.95 -11.93
C LYS A 213 32.39 13.85 -11.02
N LEU A 214 31.60 12.80 -10.78
CA LEU A 214 32.00 11.64 -9.97
C LEU A 214 33.12 10.82 -10.61
N ARG A 215 33.07 10.60 -11.92
CA ARG A 215 34.17 9.96 -12.68
C ARG A 215 35.47 10.76 -12.57
N ALA A 216 35.40 12.08 -12.75
CA ALA A 216 36.56 12.97 -12.66
C ALA A 216 37.14 13.06 -11.22
N ALA A 217 36.30 12.96 -10.19
CA ALA A 217 36.75 12.84 -8.81
C ALA A 217 37.49 11.52 -8.55
N THR A 218 37.01 10.42 -9.16
CA THR A 218 37.62 9.08 -9.07
C THR A 218 39.01 9.06 -9.72
N ALA A 219 39.13 9.58 -10.94
CA ALA A 219 40.39 9.63 -11.68
C ALA A 219 41.48 10.47 -10.98
N ARG A 220 41.09 11.52 -10.24
CA ARG A 220 42.02 12.33 -9.44
C ARG A 220 42.49 11.61 -8.17
N SER A 221 41.66 10.75 -7.58
CA SER A 221 42.03 9.96 -6.40
C SER A 221 42.97 8.78 -6.72
N THR A 222 43.03 8.32 -7.98
CA THR A 222 43.85 7.18 -8.40
C THR A 222 45.21 7.56 -8.96
N ARG A 223 45.46 8.86 -9.26
CA ARG A 223 46.80 9.34 -9.62
C ARG A 223 47.73 9.27 -8.39
N PRO A 224 48.88 8.57 -8.47
CA PRO A 224 49.85 8.62 -7.39
C PRO A 224 50.36 10.07 -7.26
N ARG A 225 50.51 10.56 -6.03
CA ARG A 225 51.22 11.83 -5.75
C ARG A 225 52.69 11.63 -6.11
N THR A 226 53.03 11.70 -7.39
CA THR A 226 54.41 11.85 -7.84
C THR A 226 54.81 13.29 -7.63
N GLY A 227 55.83 13.50 -6.78
CA GLY A 227 56.56 14.76 -6.70
C GLY A 227 56.22 15.65 -5.50
N ARG A 228 56.90 15.41 -4.38
CA ARG A 228 57.65 16.47 -3.69
C ARG A 228 58.81 15.84 -2.93
N ALA A 229 59.89 15.58 -3.67
CA ALA A 229 61.23 15.55 -3.11
C ALA A 229 61.76 16.98 -3.24
N ALA A 230 61.95 17.64 -2.11
CA ALA A 230 62.82 18.78 -1.88
C ALA A 230 63.00 18.90 -0.37
#